data_AF-A0A971DS61-F1
#
_entry.id   AF-A0A971DS61-F1
#
_cell.length_a   1.000
_cell.length_b   1.000
_cell.length_c   1.000
_cell.angle_alpha   90.00
_cell.angle_beta   90.00
_cell.angle_gamma   90.00
#
_symmetry.space_group_name_H-M   'P 1'
#
loop_
_entity.id
_entity.type
_entity.pdbx_description
1 polymer ?
#
loop_
_entity_poly.entity_id
_entity_poly.type
_entity_poly.pdbx_seq_one_letter_code
_entity_poly.pdbx_strand_id
1 'polypeptide(L)'
;MDVLYRSTDQRLHQGQILTNKKIENDIRNMFVFMLENDFVIEKAIPIVHYNWDDSLSMDDNNTYSFCYRNVSYSKHARGMAIDINPRFNPLRWKNADYPNQPEGAVLDTTVNGTLYSGHRVVEEFQRLGFRWGHTFSKYYDDHHFEKR
;
A
#
# COMPACT_ATOMS: atom_id res chain seq x y z
N MET A 1 0.65 -2.75 15.11
CA MET A 1 -0.77 -2.89 15.49
C MET A 1 -1.39 -4.03 14.71
N ASP A 2 -2.30 -4.77 15.33
CA ASP A 2 -3.11 -5.76 14.61
C ASP A 2 -4.19 -5.05 13.78
N VAL A 3 -4.48 -5.60 12.61
CA VAL A 3 -5.50 -5.12 11.67
C VAL A 3 -6.33 -6.30 11.17
N LEU A 4 -7.63 -6.07 10.99
CA LEU A 4 -8.55 -7.01 10.34
C LEU A 4 -8.86 -6.52 8.94
N TYR A 5 -8.94 -7.45 7.97
CA TYR A 5 -9.25 -7.14 6.58
C TYR A 5 -9.92 -8.33 5.90
N ARG A 6 -10.62 -8.06 4.80
CA ARG A 6 -11.09 -9.11 3.89
C ARG A 6 -9.96 -9.44 2.90
N SER A 7 -9.58 -10.71 2.81
CA SER A 7 -8.55 -11.17 1.86
C SER A 7 -9.15 -11.60 0.52
N THR A 8 -8.29 -11.89 -0.46
CA THR A 8 -8.68 -12.32 -1.82
C THR A 8 -9.46 -13.62 -1.82
N ASP A 9 -9.25 -14.46 -0.80
CA ASP A 9 -10.06 -15.66 -0.52
C ASP A 9 -11.47 -15.36 0.04
N GLN A 10 -11.84 -14.07 0.14
CA GLN A 10 -13.10 -13.54 0.65
C GLN A 10 -13.35 -13.75 2.15
N ARG A 11 -12.35 -14.24 2.90
CA ARG A 11 -12.44 -14.46 4.34
C ARG A 11 -11.88 -13.27 5.10
N LEU A 12 -12.25 -13.18 6.38
CA LEU A 12 -11.60 -12.26 7.30
C LEU A 12 -10.27 -12.83 7.72
N HIS A 13 -9.23 -12.01 7.59
CA HIS A 13 -7.88 -12.31 8.05
C HIS A 13 -7.45 -11.26 9.06
N GLN A 14 -6.50 -11.65 9.91
CA GLN A 14 -5.82 -10.74 10.81
C GLN A 14 -4.34 -10.67 10.41
N GLY A 15 -3.85 -9.45 10.26
CA GLY A 15 -2.44 -9.17 9.98
C GLY A 15 -1.88 -8.14 10.94
N GLN A 16 -0.66 -7.69 10.65
CA GLN A 16 0.05 -6.70 11.46
C GLN A 16 0.67 -5.61 10.61
N ILE A 17 0.42 -4.37 11.01
CA ILE A 17 1.08 -3.19 10.44
C ILE A 17 1.99 -2.58 11.50
N LEU A 18 3.29 -2.57 11.20
CA LEU A 18 4.27 -1.76 11.93
C LEU A 18 4.32 -0.38 11.28
N THR A 19 3.95 0.66 12.01
CA THR A 19 3.83 2.03 11.49
C THR A 19 4.23 3.07 12.54
N ASN A 20 4.38 4.33 12.15
CA ASN A 20 4.67 5.41 13.06
C ASN A 20 3.44 5.74 13.92
N LYS A 21 3.65 5.95 15.23
CA LYS A 21 2.60 6.34 16.18
C LYS A 21 1.79 7.57 15.72
N LYS A 22 2.40 8.48 14.96
CA LYS A 22 1.73 9.67 14.41
C LYS A 22 0.60 9.35 13.41
N ILE A 23 0.69 8.24 12.68
CA ILE A 23 -0.29 7.84 11.67
C ILE A 23 -1.03 6.54 12.03
N GLU A 24 -0.71 5.92 13.17
CA GLU A 24 -1.28 4.65 13.61
C GLU A 24 -2.81 4.66 13.59
N ASN A 25 -3.43 5.70 14.16
CA ASN A 25 -4.89 5.82 14.19
C ASN A 25 -5.50 6.00 12.79
N ASP A 26 -4.84 6.76 11.91
CA ASP A 26 -5.32 6.94 10.53
C ASP A 26 -5.28 5.61 9.77
N ILE A 27 -4.16 4.88 9.87
CA ILE A 27 -4.04 3.56 9.23
C ILE A 27 -5.06 2.57 9.81
N ARG A 28 -5.30 2.58 11.13
CA ARG A 28 -6.33 1.74 11.75
C ARG A 28 -7.71 2.06 11.18
N ASN A 29 -8.06 3.33 11.07
CA ASN A 29 -9.32 3.77 10.49
C ASN A 29 -9.43 3.36 9.02
N MET A 30 -8.34 3.41 8.25
CA MET A 30 -8.34 2.95 6.87
C MET A 30 -8.60 1.45 6.74
N PHE A 31 -8.05 0.61 7.63
CA PHE A 31 -8.36 -0.83 7.61
C PHE A 31 -9.84 -1.12 7.93
N VAL A 32 -10.40 -0.41 8.91
CA VAL A 32 -11.85 -0.50 9.20
C VAL A 32 -12.67 -0.03 7.99
N PHE A 33 -12.33 1.12 7.42
CA PHE A 33 -13.02 1.66 6.24
C PHE A 33 -12.95 0.71 5.04
N MET A 34 -11.77 0.15 4.75
CA MET A 34 -11.59 -0.82 3.67
C MET A 34 -12.45 -2.07 3.90
N LEU A 35 -12.48 -2.58 5.13
CA LEU A 35 -13.29 -3.73 5.49
C LEU A 35 -14.81 -3.46 5.35
N GLU A 36 -15.29 -2.30 5.79
CA GLU A 36 -16.70 -1.89 5.69
C GLU A 36 -17.15 -1.62 4.25
N ASN A 37 -16.21 -1.37 3.34
CA ASN A 37 -16.47 -1.12 1.92
C ASN A 37 -16.07 -2.31 1.03
N ASP A 38 -15.88 -3.49 1.62
CA ASP A 38 -15.50 -4.74 0.93
C ASP A 38 -14.25 -4.61 0.03
N PHE A 39 -13.34 -3.68 0.36
CA PHE A 39 -12.06 -3.57 -0.32
C PHE A 39 -11.13 -4.69 0.15
N VAL A 40 -10.58 -5.43 -0.81
CA VAL A 40 -9.75 -6.60 -0.53
C VAL A 40 -8.28 -6.22 -0.34
N ILE A 41 -7.65 -6.80 0.68
CA ILE A 41 -6.21 -6.75 0.92
C ILE A 41 -5.67 -8.18 0.86
N GLU A 42 -4.70 -8.46 -0.01
CA GLU A 42 -4.14 -9.81 -0.13
C GLU A 42 -3.60 -10.30 1.22
N LYS A 43 -2.63 -9.56 1.79
CA LYS A 43 -2.03 -9.85 3.09
C LYS A 43 -1.44 -8.60 3.72
N ALA A 44 -1.32 -8.60 5.05
CA ALA A 44 -0.65 -7.55 5.81
C ALA A 44 0.35 -8.17 6.80
N ILE A 45 1.58 -8.36 6.34
CA ILE A 45 2.67 -9.02 7.07
C ILE A 45 3.81 -8.01 7.30
N PRO A 46 4.35 -7.87 8.52
CA PRO A 46 5.48 -6.99 8.77
C PRO A 46 6.70 -7.35 7.91
N ILE A 47 7.34 -6.33 7.35
CA ILE A 47 8.46 -6.45 6.41
C ILE A 47 9.65 -7.30 6.91
N VAL A 48 9.82 -7.46 8.22
CA VAL A 48 10.85 -8.35 8.79
C VAL A 48 10.72 -9.80 8.29
N HIS A 49 9.51 -10.24 7.92
CA HIS A 49 9.29 -11.55 7.29
C HIS A 49 10.07 -11.72 5.98
N TYR A 50 10.28 -10.62 5.26
CA TYR A 50 11.01 -10.54 4.00
C TYR A 50 12.46 -10.07 4.19
N ASN A 51 13.04 -10.22 5.39
CA ASN A 51 14.40 -9.76 5.72
C ASN A 51 14.65 -8.27 5.43
N TRP A 52 13.62 -7.43 5.56
CA TRP A 52 13.68 -6.01 5.22
C TRP A 52 13.83 -5.69 3.74
N ASP A 53 13.55 -6.66 2.87
CA ASP A 53 13.56 -6.48 1.42
C ASP A 53 12.18 -6.02 0.92
N ASP A 54 12.16 -4.80 0.39
CA ASP A 54 10.98 -4.14 -0.18
C ASP A 54 10.45 -4.88 -1.41
N SER A 55 11.36 -5.34 -2.28
CA SER A 55 11.02 -6.01 -3.53
C SER A 55 10.40 -7.37 -3.28
N LEU A 56 10.94 -8.17 -2.35
CA LEU A 56 10.34 -9.46 -1.98
C LEU A 56 8.93 -9.30 -1.40
N SER A 57 8.68 -8.23 -0.63
CA SER A 57 7.35 -7.92 -0.09
C SER A 57 6.37 -7.49 -1.19
N MET A 58 6.82 -6.62 -2.10
CA MET A 58 6.01 -6.19 -3.24
C MET A 58 5.63 -7.36 -4.15
N ASP A 59 6.60 -8.22 -4.49
CA ASP A 59 6.39 -9.41 -5.33
C ASP A 59 5.34 -10.35 -4.73
N ASP A 60 5.28 -10.44 -3.40
CA ASP A 60 4.30 -11.23 -2.66
C ASP A 60 2.96 -10.48 -2.38
N ASN A 61 2.74 -9.35 -3.07
CA ASN A 61 1.54 -8.51 -2.97
C ASN A 61 1.20 -8.05 -1.53
N ASN A 62 2.22 -7.92 -0.68
CA ASN A 62 2.02 -7.62 0.72
C ASN A 62 1.71 -6.14 0.95
N THR A 63 0.80 -5.86 1.89
CA THR A 63 0.46 -4.52 2.35
C THR A 63 1.25 -4.18 3.61
N TYR A 64 2.03 -3.09 3.60
CA TYR A 64 2.96 -2.77 4.68
C TYR A 64 3.23 -1.27 4.83
N SER A 65 3.68 -0.85 6.01
CA SER A 65 3.98 0.55 6.32
C SER A 65 5.46 0.81 6.61
N PHE A 66 6.02 0.27 7.68
CA PHE A 66 7.45 0.42 7.96
C PHE A 66 8.28 -0.59 7.16
N CYS A 67 9.32 -0.08 6.47
CA CYS A 67 10.37 -0.88 5.84
C CYS A 67 11.72 -0.24 6.18
N TYR A 68 12.65 -1.02 6.73
CA TYR A 68 13.99 -0.52 7.02
C TYR A 68 14.75 -0.24 5.72
N ARG A 69 15.06 1.03 5.47
CA ARG A 69 15.86 1.52 4.33
C ARG A 69 16.34 2.94 4.62
N ASN A 70 17.07 3.56 3.70
CA ASN A 70 17.64 4.88 3.95
C ASN A 70 16.54 5.95 4.10
N VAL A 71 16.57 6.64 5.24
CA VAL A 71 15.60 7.67 5.62
C VAL A 71 15.68 8.95 4.76
N SER A 72 16.75 9.13 3.99
CA SER A 72 16.92 10.32 3.14
C SER A 72 15.95 10.33 1.94
N TYR A 73 15.50 9.15 1.47
CA TYR A 73 14.69 9.05 0.26
C TYR A 73 13.32 8.37 0.46
N SER A 74 13.05 7.69 1.57
CA SER A 74 11.79 6.95 1.75
C SER A 74 11.04 7.33 3.03
N LYS A 75 9.72 7.47 2.91
CA LYS A 75 8.80 7.67 4.04
C LYS A 75 8.54 6.38 4.82
N HIS A 76 8.65 5.21 4.19
CA HIS A 76 8.55 3.91 4.88
C HIS A 76 9.64 3.71 5.92
N ALA A 77 10.84 4.27 5.69
CA ALA A 77 11.94 4.22 6.64
C ALA A 77 11.64 4.94 7.97
N ARG A 78 10.59 5.77 8.02
CA ARG A 78 10.07 6.41 9.25
C ARG A 78 8.69 5.88 9.66
N GLY A 79 8.16 4.88 8.96
CA GLY A 79 6.80 4.37 9.13
C GLY A 79 5.71 5.40 8.81
N MET A 80 6.00 6.37 7.93
CA MET A 80 5.10 7.48 7.58
C MET A 80 4.41 7.29 6.23
N ALA A 81 4.48 6.07 5.68
CA ALA A 81 3.83 5.68 4.43
C ALA A 81 3.25 4.26 4.55
N ILE A 82 2.39 3.88 3.62
CA ILE A 82 1.82 2.56 3.49
C ILE A 82 1.66 2.20 2.01
N ASP A 83 1.99 0.96 1.68
CA ASP A 83 1.80 0.37 0.36
C ASP A 83 0.66 -0.64 0.42
N ILE A 84 -0.28 -0.56 -0.52
CA ILE A 84 -1.48 -1.42 -0.59
C ILE A 84 -1.45 -2.29 -1.85
N ASN A 85 -1.46 -3.62 -1.68
CA ASN A 85 -1.49 -4.61 -2.76
C ASN A 85 -0.59 -4.27 -3.97
N PRO A 86 0.75 -4.24 -3.84
CA PRO A 86 1.63 -3.78 -4.92
C PRO A 86 1.48 -4.51 -6.27
N ARG A 87 1.05 -5.79 -6.29
CA ARG A 87 0.78 -6.54 -7.55
C ARG A 87 -0.47 -6.04 -8.27
N PHE A 88 -1.45 -5.51 -7.53
CA PHE A 88 -2.67 -4.92 -8.10
C PHE A 88 -2.46 -3.44 -8.44
N ASN A 89 -1.60 -2.76 -7.69
CA ASN A 89 -1.36 -1.33 -7.76
C ASN A 89 0.11 -1.03 -8.12
N PRO A 90 0.56 -1.30 -9.35
CA PRO A 90 1.98 -1.22 -9.69
C PRO A 90 2.55 0.20 -9.68
N LEU A 91 3.86 0.29 -9.49
CA LEU A 91 4.64 1.44 -9.93
C LEU A 91 4.80 1.37 -11.46
N ARG A 92 4.44 2.46 -12.16
CA ARG A 92 4.46 2.57 -13.63
C ARG A 92 5.17 3.83 -14.08
N TRP A 93 6.14 3.68 -14.98
CA TRP A 93 6.97 4.79 -15.46
C TRP A 93 6.23 5.68 -16.47
N LYS A 94 6.35 7.01 -16.32
CA LYS A 94 5.64 7.97 -17.20
C LYS A 94 6.34 8.16 -18.55
N ASN A 95 7.66 8.26 -18.53
CA ASN A 95 8.47 8.67 -19.67
C ASN A 95 9.66 7.72 -19.94
N ALA A 96 9.67 6.53 -19.32
CA ALA A 96 10.74 5.55 -19.48
C ALA A 96 10.12 4.18 -19.75
N ASP A 97 10.71 3.44 -20.67
CA ASP A 97 10.32 2.07 -21.00
C ASP A 97 10.98 1.08 -20.04
N TYR A 98 10.54 1.13 -18.79
CA TYR A 98 10.91 0.17 -17.76
C TYR A 98 9.70 -0.67 -17.40
N PRO A 99 9.90 -1.96 -17.04
CA PRO A 99 8.80 -2.78 -16.57
C PRO A 99 8.13 -2.17 -15.34
N ASN A 100 6.84 -2.46 -15.19
CA ASN A 100 6.12 -2.18 -13.95
C ASN A 100 6.82 -2.86 -12.77
N GLN A 101 6.72 -2.25 -11.60
CA GLN A 101 7.22 -2.86 -10.36
C GLN A 101 6.05 -3.09 -9.39
N PRO A 102 5.93 -4.28 -8.79
CA PRO A 102 6.73 -5.50 -9.03
C PRO A 102 6.58 -6.06 -10.47
N GLU A 103 7.54 -6.86 -10.94
CA GLU A 103 7.58 -7.31 -12.35
C GLU A 103 6.35 -8.16 -12.69
N GLY A 104 5.67 -7.83 -13.80
CA GLY A 104 4.44 -8.50 -14.23
C GLY A 104 3.19 -8.08 -13.44
N ALA A 105 3.27 -7.03 -12.62
CA ALA A 105 2.09 -6.42 -12.01
C ALA A 105 1.29 -5.62 -13.06
N VAL A 106 -0.02 -5.71 -12.95
CA VAL A 106 -0.97 -5.13 -13.91
C VAL A 106 -1.99 -4.32 -13.16
N LEU A 107 -2.20 -3.07 -13.58
CA LEU A 107 -3.28 -2.24 -13.09
C LEU A 107 -4.58 -2.64 -13.82
N ASP A 108 -5.44 -3.38 -13.14
CA ASP A 108 -6.78 -3.76 -13.63
C ASP A 108 -7.85 -3.28 -12.66
N THR A 109 -8.61 -2.25 -13.06
CA THR A 109 -9.64 -1.65 -12.21
C THR A 109 -10.91 -2.49 -12.08
N THR A 110 -11.00 -3.63 -12.78
CA THR A 110 -12.08 -4.61 -12.58
C THR A 110 -11.77 -5.58 -11.43
N VAL A 111 -10.52 -5.64 -10.98
CA VAL A 111 -10.08 -6.44 -9.84
C VAL A 111 -10.30 -5.66 -8.53
N ASN A 112 -11.00 -6.29 -7.58
CA ASN A 112 -11.15 -5.72 -6.24
C ASN A 112 -9.79 -5.72 -5.51
N GLY A 113 -9.46 -4.62 -4.83
CA GLY A 113 -8.14 -4.37 -4.27
C GLY A 113 -7.26 -3.47 -5.14
N THR A 114 -7.72 -3.11 -6.34
CA THR A 114 -7.07 -2.14 -7.24
C THR A 114 -7.56 -0.72 -6.96
N LEU A 115 -6.62 0.22 -6.90
CA LEU A 115 -6.80 1.64 -6.64
C LEU A 115 -6.77 2.42 -7.95
N TYR A 116 -7.64 3.41 -8.08
CA TYR A 116 -7.69 4.31 -9.22
C TYR A 116 -8.25 5.67 -8.79
N SER A 117 -8.08 6.69 -9.63
CA SER A 117 -8.60 8.03 -9.37
C SER A 117 -10.12 8.02 -9.20
N GLY A 118 -10.63 8.56 -8.08
CA GLY A 118 -12.05 8.50 -7.71
C GLY A 118 -12.46 7.21 -6.99
N HIS A 119 -11.53 6.31 -6.69
CA HIS A 119 -11.81 5.16 -5.83
C HIS A 119 -11.96 5.62 -4.37
N ARG A 120 -12.99 5.11 -3.67
CA ARG A 120 -13.36 5.57 -2.32
C ARG A 120 -12.24 5.43 -1.28
N VAL A 121 -11.41 4.39 -1.39
CA VAL A 121 -10.24 4.21 -0.52
C VAL A 121 -9.18 5.29 -0.76
N VAL A 122 -8.96 5.69 -2.02
CA VAL A 122 -8.03 6.78 -2.38
C VAL A 122 -8.54 8.10 -1.81
N GLU A 123 -9.84 8.39 -1.99
CA GLU A 123 -10.47 9.61 -1.49
C GLU A 123 -10.40 9.69 0.05
N GLU A 124 -10.59 8.58 0.75
CA GLU A 124 -10.51 8.53 2.21
C GLU A 124 -9.07 8.74 2.70
N PHE A 125 -8.07 8.14 2.06
CA PHE A 125 -6.66 8.44 2.35
C PHE A 125 -6.36 9.93 2.17
N GLN A 126 -6.84 10.53 1.08
CA GLN A 126 -6.66 11.96 0.80
C GLN A 126 -7.36 12.84 1.84
N ARG A 127 -8.58 12.47 2.25
CA ARG A 127 -9.33 13.14 3.33
C ARG A 127 -8.57 13.13 4.66
N LEU A 128 -7.86 12.03 4.95
CA LEU A 128 -6.97 11.90 6.12
C LEU A 128 -5.61 12.60 5.94
N GLY A 129 -5.39 13.26 4.80
CA GLY A 129 -4.20 14.06 4.53
C GLY A 129 -3.02 13.26 3.98
N PHE A 130 -3.23 12.05 3.48
CA PHE A 130 -2.19 11.31 2.77
C PHE A 130 -2.06 11.83 1.33
N ARG A 131 -0.81 11.91 0.87
CA ARG A 131 -0.49 12.09 -0.54
C ARG A 131 -0.39 10.72 -1.20
N TRP A 132 -1.11 10.54 -2.30
CA TRP A 132 -1.05 9.34 -3.12
C TRP A 132 0.10 9.39 -4.13
N GLY A 133 0.88 8.32 -4.21
CA GLY A 133 2.05 8.15 -5.07
C GLY A 133 1.76 8.21 -6.57
N HIS A 134 0.51 7.99 -6.98
CA HIS A 134 0.01 8.26 -8.33
C HIS A 134 0.37 9.67 -8.85
N THR A 135 0.49 10.64 -7.93
CA THR A 135 0.79 12.05 -8.25
C THR A 135 2.28 12.37 -8.38
N PHE A 136 3.17 11.38 -8.27
CA PHE A 136 4.61 11.62 -8.39
C PHE A 136 5.01 12.02 -9.81
N SER A 137 6.06 12.82 -9.96
CA SER A 137 6.41 13.43 -11.26
C SER A 137 7.04 12.44 -12.25
N LYS A 138 7.78 11.44 -11.74
CA LYS A 138 8.59 10.53 -12.55
C LYS A 138 7.87 9.23 -12.94
N TYR A 139 7.02 8.74 -12.06
CA TYR A 139 6.25 7.50 -12.20
C TYR A 139 4.91 7.65 -11.47
N TYR A 140 3.95 6.82 -11.83
CA TYR A 140 2.78 6.55 -10.99
C TYR A 140 3.21 5.50 -9.98
N ASP A 141 3.03 5.77 -8.69
CA ASP A 141 3.30 4.81 -7.62
C ASP A 141 1.97 4.44 -6.95
N ASP A 142 1.22 3.54 -7.61
CA ASP A 142 -0.22 3.39 -7.35
C ASP A 142 -0.51 2.71 -6.00
N HIS A 143 0.41 1.92 -5.46
CA HIS A 143 0.27 1.32 -4.14
C HIS A 143 0.59 2.28 -2.98
N HIS A 144 1.35 3.34 -3.23
CA HIS A 144 2.00 4.15 -2.19
C HIS A 144 1.15 5.31 -1.68
N PHE A 145 0.99 5.43 -0.36
CA PHE A 145 0.42 6.59 0.31
C PHE A 145 1.34 7.09 1.42
N GLU A 146 1.64 8.39 1.44
CA GLU A 146 2.54 8.99 2.45
C GLU A 146 1.95 10.21 3.15
N LYS A 147 2.34 10.41 4.41
CA LYS A 147 2.01 11.61 5.20
C LYS A 147 3.27 12.42 5.51
N ARG A 148 3.13 13.75 5.52
CA ARG A 148 4.24 14.67 5.81
C ARG A 148 4.48 14.84 7.30
#